data_AF-A0A929T791-F1
#
_entry.id   AF-A0A929T791-F1
#
_cell.length_a   1.000
_cell.length_b   1.000
_cell.length_c   1.000
_cell.angle_alpha   90.00
_cell.angle_beta   90.00
_cell.angle_gamma   90.00
#
_symmetry.space_group_name_H-M   'P 1'
#
loop_
_entity.id
_entity.type
_entity.pdbx_description
1 polymer ?
#
loop_
_entity_poly.entity_id
_entity_poly.type
_entity_poly.pdbx_seq_one_letter_code
_entity_poly.pdbx_strand_id
1 'polypeptide(L)'
;MPIVIKADVEGSELRVLQGAKEALMYPDTKAFICAYHHEKDREELTGFLEKQGFQVTTSNSRLFYRFPGNTRYSFRAGVLRAQK
;
A
#
# COMPACT_ATOMS: atom_id res chain seq x y z
N MET A 1 -12.40 10.56 -15.78
CA MET A 1 -12.77 9.13 -15.63
C MET A 1 -12.13 8.63 -14.35
N PRO A 2 -12.88 8.02 -13.43
CA PRO A 2 -12.30 7.54 -12.18
C PRO A 2 -11.36 6.35 -12.46
N ILE A 3 -10.13 6.44 -11.97
CA ILE A 3 -9.16 5.34 -12.03
C ILE A 3 -9.11 4.67 -10.66
N VAL A 4 -9.18 3.33 -10.66
CA VAL A 4 -8.99 2.52 -9.45
C VAL A 4 -7.79 1.62 -9.64
N ILE A 5 -6.81 1.77 -8.74
CA ILE A 5 -5.63 0.91 -8.67
C ILE A 5 -5.81 -0.02 -7.47
N LYS A 6 -5.77 -1.33 -7.70
CA LYS A 6 -5.63 -2.35 -6.65
C LYS A 6 -4.33 -3.12 -6.87
N ALA A 7 -3.51 -3.26 -5.84
CA ALA A 7 -2.26 -4.02 -5.94
C ALA A 7 -2.02 -4.93 -4.72
N ASP A 8 -1.59 -6.15 -5.03
CA ASP A 8 -1.18 -7.22 -4.11
C ASP A 8 -0.20 -8.08 -4.91
N VAL A 9 1.09 -7.77 -4.78
CA VAL A 9 2.12 -8.14 -5.77
C VAL A 9 3.43 -8.58 -5.10
N GLU A 10 3.29 -9.38 -4.03
CA GLU A 10 4.40 -10.09 -3.38
C GLU A 10 5.58 -9.16 -3.00
N GLY A 11 5.28 -7.96 -2.48
CA GLY A 11 6.28 -7.00 -2.02
C GLY A 11 6.72 -5.96 -3.06
N SER A 12 6.20 -6.02 -4.28
CA SER A 12 6.53 -5.06 -5.35
C SER A 12 5.59 -3.85 -5.39
N GLU A 13 4.80 -3.60 -4.33
CA GLU A 13 3.74 -2.58 -4.32
C GLU A 13 4.26 -1.18 -4.63
N LEU A 14 5.39 -0.79 -4.03
CA LEU A 14 5.98 0.53 -4.27
C LEU A 14 6.46 0.67 -5.72
N ARG A 15 7.03 -0.40 -6.31
CA ARG A 15 7.47 -0.38 -7.71
C ARG A 15 6.27 -0.26 -8.66
N VAL A 16 5.16 -0.95 -8.36
CA VAL A 16 3.91 -0.81 -9.12
C VAL A 16 3.40 0.63 -9.06
N LEU A 17 3.37 1.25 -7.88
CA LEU A 17 2.95 2.64 -7.72
C LEU A 17 3.87 3.61 -8.48
N GLN A 18 5.20 3.39 -8.44
CA GLN A 18 6.16 4.19 -9.21
C GLN A 18 5.96 4.06 -10.72
N GLY A 19 5.68 2.86 -11.22
CA GLY A 19 5.34 2.62 -12.62
C GLY A 19 4.00 3.22 -13.03
N ALA A 20 3.03 3.27 -12.11
CA ALA A 20 1.71 3.83 -12.30
C ALA A 20 1.63 5.36 -12.12
N LYS A 21 2.76 6.08 -12.13
CA LYS A 21 2.83 7.53 -11.87
C LYS A 21 1.82 8.36 -12.67
N GLU A 22 1.61 8.03 -13.95
CA GLU A 22 0.69 8.76 -14.82
C GLU A 22 -0.76 8.53 -14.41
N ALA A 23 -1.12 7.29 -14.05
CA ALA A 23 -2.44 6.97 -13.52
C ALA A 23 -2.70 7.70 -12.19
N LEU A 24 -1.69 7.82 -11.32
CA LEU A 24 -1.78 8.53 -10.03
C LEU A 24 -1.95 10.05 -10.16
N MET A 25 -1.68 10.63 -11.34
CA MET A 25 -1.89 12.05 -11.62
C MET A 25 -3.35 12.38 -12.00
N TYR A 26 -4.17 11.40 -12.39
CA TYR A 26 -5.54 11.67 -12.78
C TYR A 26 -6.40 12.10 -11.59
N PRO A 27 -7.33 13.06 -11.79
CA PRO A 27 -8.32 13.41 -10.77
C PRO A 27 -9.20 12.19 -10.44
N ASP A 28 -9.72 12.14 -9.22
CA ASP A 28 -10.58 11.06 -8.68
C ASP A 28 -9.92 9.67 -8.65
N THR A 29 -8.58 9.60 -8.70
CA THR A 29 -7.87 8.33 -8.58
C THR A 29 -7.98 7.79 -7.16
N LYS A 30 -8.27 6.49 -7.05
CA LYS A 30 -8.28 5.75 -5.78
C LYS A 30 -7.28 4.61 -5.84
N ALA A 31 -6.53 4.39 -4.77
CA ALA A 31 -5.59 3.27 -4.65
C ALA A 31 -5.90 2.41 -3.42
N PHE A 32 -5.90 1.09 -3.63
CA PHE A 32 -6.11 0.06 -2.63
C PHE A 32 -4.91 -0.89 -2.65
N ILE A 33 -3.96 -0.69 -1.74
CA ILE A 33 -2.65 -1.35 -1.80
C ILE A 33 -2.45 -2.17 -0.53
N CYS A 34 -2.10 -3.45 -0.64
CA CYS A 34 -1.73 -4.23 0.54
C CYS A 34 -0.46 -3.65 1.18
N ALA A 35 -0.33 -3.74 2.50
CA ALA A 35 0.82 -3.26 3.25
C ALA A 35 1.31 -4.31 4.27
N TYR A 36 1.34 -5.57 3.83
CA TYR A 36 1.69 -6.72 4.65
C TYR A 36 2.79 -7.62 4.08
N HIS A 37 3.44 -7.29 2.95
CA HIS A 37 4.52 -8.12 2.42
C HIS A 37 5.86 -7.84 3.09
N HIS A 38 6.10 -6.60 3.50
CA HIS A 38 7.24 -6.19 4.30
C HIS A 38 6.84 -5.42 5.56
N GLU A 39 7.72 -5.40 6.55
CA GLU A 39 7.48 -4.72 7.82
C GLU A 39 7.27 -3.20 7.64
N LYS A 40 7.92 -2.61 6.63
CA LYS A 40 7.91 -1.16 6.37
C LYS A 40 6.91 -0.72 5.30
N ASP A 41 6.14 -1.63 4.70
CA ASP A 41 5.23 -1.30 3.60
C ASP A 41 4.27 -0.17 3.98
N ARG A 42 3.73 -0.19 5.22
CA ARG A 42 2.82 0.87 5.69
C ARG A 42 3.48 2.25 5.58
N GLU A 43 4.70 2.39 6.06
CA GLU A 43 5.40 3.67 6.16
C GLU A 43 5.83 4.15 4.77
N GLU A 44 6.43 3.24 3.98
CA GLU A 44 6.96 3.55 2.65
C GLU A 44 5.86 3.89 1.65
N LEU A 45 4.78 3.10 1.61
CA LEU A 45 3.66 3.32 0.69
C LEU A 45 2.86 4.56 1.08
N THR A 46 2.62 4.78 2.38
CA THR A 46 1.94 6.00 2.87
C THR A 46 2.74 7.23 2.49
N GLY A 47 4.04 7.26 2.83
CA GLY A 47 4.91 8.39 2.51
C GLY A 47 5.04 8.64 1.01
N PHE A 48 5.00 7.60 0.18
CA PHE A 48 4.97 7.76 -1.28
C PHE A 48 3.65 8.39 -1.75
N LEU A 49 2.50 7.86 -1.34
CA LEU A 49 1.18 8.32 -1.78
C LEU A 49 0.86 9.74 -1.28
N GLU A 50 1.21 10.06 -0.04
CA GLU A 50 1.04 11.41 0.52
C GLU A 50 1.88 12.46 -0.22
N LYS A 51 3.12 12.13 -0.61
CA LYS A 51 3.94 13.00 -1.48
C LYS A 51 3.31 13.26 -2.84
N GLN A 52 2.43 12.37 -3.31
CA GLN A 52 1.67 12.54 -4.54
C GLN A 52 0.32 13.25 -4.31
N GLY A 53 0.03 13.70 -3.08
CA GLY A 53 -1.17 14.46 -2.72
C GLY A 53 -2.39 13.62 -2.35
N PHE A 54 -2.22 12.32 -2.07
CA PHE A 54 -3.32 11.48 -1.61
C PHE A 54 -3.54 11.61 -0.10
N GLN A 55 -4.80 11.54 0.35
CA GLN A 55 -5.12 11.20 1.73
C GLN A 55 -5.08 9.68 1.89
N VAL A 56 -4.29 9.18 2.83
CA VAL A 56 -4.10 7.74 3.06
C VAL A 56 -4.73 7.33 4.39
N THR A 57 -5.49 6.24 4.36
CA THR A 57 -6.02 5.57 5.56
C THR A 57 -5.64 4.09 5.55
N THR A 58 -5.58 3.47 6.73
CA THR A 58 -5.21 2.06 6.88
C THR A 58 -6.31 1.30 7.58
N SER A 59 -6.40 -0.02 7.39
CA SER A 59 -7.23 -0.85 8.25
C SER A 59 -6.83 -0.67 9.73
N ASN A 60 -7.83 -0.62 10.63
CA ASN A 60 -7.59 -0.52 12.08
C ASN A 60 -7.00 -1.82 12.65
N SER A 61 -7.37 -2.97 12.05
CA SER A 61 -6.83 -4.28 12.40
C SER A 61 -5.46 -4.52 11.74
N ARG A 62 -4.65 -5.33 12.41
CA ARG A 62 -3.35 -5.81 11.91
C ARG A 62 -3.44 -7.28 11.51
N LEU A 63 -2.63 -7.66 10.53
CA LEU A 63 -2.45 -9.04 10.10
C LEU A 63 -1.28 -9.66 10.84
N PHE A 64 -1.45 -10.88 11.32
CA PHE A 64 -0.36 -11.67 11.87
C PHE A 64 0.45 -12.30 10.73
N TYR A 65 1.74 -12.00 10.69
CA TYR A 65 2.68 -12.60 9.75
C TYR A 65 3.73 -13.40 10.50
N ARG A 66 3.82 -14.69 10.22
CA ARG A 66 4.87 -15.58 10.73
C ARG A 66 5.92 -15.78 9.66
N PHE A 67 7.18 -15.58 10.01
CA PHE A 67 8.27 -15.79 9.07
C PHE A 67 8.48 -17.31 8.85
N PRO A 68 8.52 -17.77 7.59
CA PRO A 68 8.78 -19.18 7.29
C PRO A 68 10.11 -19.64 7.92
N GLY A 69 10.11 -20.83 8.52
CA GLY A 69 11.32 -21.46 9.05
C GLY A 69 11.87 -20.87 10.36
N ASN A 70 11.16 -19.94 11.04
CA ASN A 70 11.58 -19.46 12.36
C ASN A 70 10.37 -19.18 13.30
N THR A 71 10.66 -18.74 14.53
CA THR A 71 9.65 -18.35 15.55
C THR A 71 9.32 -16.85 15.57
N ARG A 72 9.97 -16.06 14.70
CA ARG A 72 9.70 -14.63 14.57
C ARG A 72 8.32 -14.43 13.94
N TYR A 73 7.69 -13.34 14.36
CA TYR A 73 6.43 -12.87 13.81
C TYR A 73 6.40 -11.34 13.79
N SER A 74 5.47 -10.79 13.03
CA SER A 74 5.19 -9.35 12.97
C SER A 74 3.70 -9.12 12.79
N PHE A 75 3.22 -7.97 13.28
CA PHE A 75 1.85 -7.52 13.04
C PHE A 75 1.85 -6.39 12.01
N ARG A 76 1.36 -6.70 10.81
CA ARG A 76 1.46 -5.83 9.64
C ARG A 76 0.14 -5.12 9.34
N ALA A 77 0.21 -4.00 8.64
CA ALA A 77 -0.99 -3.30 8.19
C ALA A 77 -1.72 -4.16 7.14
N GLY A 78 -3.05 -4.03 7.06
CA GLY A 78 -3.82 -4.74 6.04
C GLY A 78 -3.70 -4.03 4.69
N VAL A 79 -4.73 -3.27 4.34
CA VAL A 79 -4.83 -2.54 3.07
C VAL A 79 -4.83 -1.05 3.35
N LEU A 80 -3.99 -0.32 2.62
CA LEU A 80 -4.00 1.13 2.51
C LEU A 80 -5.09 1.54 1.52
N ARG A 81 -5.87 2.54 1.90
CA ARG A 81 -6.84 3.21 1.02
C ARG A 81 -6.37 4.64 0.82
N ALA A 82 -6.09 5.00 -0.42
CA ALA A 82 -5.67 6.33 -0.79
C ALA A 82 -6.68 6.96 -1.75
N GLN A 83 -7.03 8.22 -1.52
CA GLN A 83 -7.94 8.98 -2.36
C GLN A 83 -7.47 10.42 -2.53
N LYS A 84 -7.78 10.99 -3.69
CA LYS A 84 -7.69 12.42 -4.01
C LYS A 84 -9.09 13.00 -4.10
#